data_AF-J9F3H3-F1
#
_entry.id   AF-J9F3H3-F1
#
_cell.length_a   1.000
_cell.length_b   1.000
_cell.length_c   1.000
_cell.angle_alpha   90.00
_cell.angle_beta   90.00
_cell.angle_gamma   90.00
#
_symmetry.space_group_name_H-M   'P 1'
#
loop_
_entity.id
_entity.type
_entity.pdbx_description
1 polymer ?
#
loop_
_entity_poly.entity_id
_entity_poly.type
_entity_poly.pdbx_seq_one_letter_code
_entity_poly.pdbx_strand_id
1 'polypeptide(L)'
;MFWRSCLIDLRTKYRGWLLSLAVAKICHCRSVRLGRCGLFYVEHIRLCLIGGVVIEVDDFRVTVSFFNTHYTKPFIITISDIRIEGECNQLSLTPTYKKRCCHKDFERYLHWLQYTSTVIRTARVVFLGVAPGSLLHSTFQQLQLDGYRDREGMQIELSCKLLQAKLFSRGTAQNTAPLLVLSLGLSVCCNVPLDILKLKRLAARITDPQLMLSDGLLEYFHDHPIRQKTKTTSDQFSTSFNIESLLNTSLRLDIENLVLRYTANMVYSEMRTVAARLNVASLSTEDNQQFAVILTGINVDDQTRETLFSCNEFDAKLNRASDNPGIFLADMKIFNPHFVTNQKAIVEWTEYYRNIGQRISISIEGHFDDDFSAASMGKLTITVADLHAVPTEMKRFCWESLYVEVNSFHCRLMLSNGQEINASLELGTFRVSDNFGSAEVGLESVWVRQGNLFVGHLDSPFCHAWGTTLIVGALLIQYSQNNEMRRLLVKLVECQIEYEEELIRQVF
;
A
#
# COMPACT_ATOMS: atom_id res chain seq x y z
N MET A 1 -39.22 25.10 45.74
CA MET A 1 -38.16 24.35 45.01
C MET A 1 -38.70 23.46 43.90
N PHE A 2 -39.74 22.64 44.14
CA PHE A 2 -40.33 21.72 43.15
C PHE A 2 -40.73 22.35 41.80
N TRP A 3 -41.40 23.52 41.81
CA TRP A 3 -41.83 24.20 40.59
C TRP A 3 -40.69 24.72 39.72
N ARG A 4 -39.55 25.12 40.32
CA ARG A 4 -38.36 25.55 39.56
C ARG A 4 -37.70 24.37 38.86
N SER A 5 -37.60 23.20 39.50
CA SER A 5 -37.09 21.99 38.85
C SER A 5 -38.01 21.51 37.73
N CYS A 6 -39.33 21.56 37.92
CA CYS A 6 -40.30 21.15 36.91
C CYS A 6 -40.28 22.06 35.66
N LEU A 7 -40.11 23.38 35.85
CA LEU A 7 -39.96 24.35 34.75
C LEU A 7 -38.63 24.19 34.00
N ILE A 8 -37.55 23.84 34.70
CA ILE A 8 -36.25 23.54 34.07
C ILE A 8 -36.35 22.28 33.22
N ASP A 9 -37.01 21.22 33.71
CA ASP A 9 -37.25 19.97 32.97
C ASP A 9 -38.18 20.15 31.77
N LEU A 10 -39.19 21.01 31.86
CA LEU A 10 -40.04 21.34 30.70
C LEU A 10 -39.26 22.10 29.64
N ARG A 11 -38.38 23.02 30.05
CA ARG A 11 -37.57 23.84 29.14
C ARG A 11 -36.50 23.03 28.42
N THR A 12 -35.88 22.05 29.08
CA THR A 12 -34.93 21.12 28.46
C THR A 12 -35.63 20.17 27.49
N LYS A 13 -36.81 19.65 27.83
CA LYS A 13 -37.64 18.83 26.92
C LYS A 13 -38.09 19.59 25.68
N TYR A 14 -38.58 20.82 25.82
CA TYR A 14 -39.01 21.65 24.68
C TYR A 14 -37.85 22.05 23.76
N ARG A 15 -36.67 22.34 24.33
CA ARG A 15 -35.44 22.56 23.57
C ARG A 15 -35.01 21.33 22.78
N GLY A 16 -35.05 20.14 23.39
CA GLY A 16 -34.77 18.89 22.70
C GLY A 16 -35.72 18.65 21.52
N TRP A 17 -37.01 18.94 21.69
CA TRP A 17 -38.00 18.83 20.61
C TRP A 17 -37.71 19.80 19.44
N LEU A 18 -37.45 21.09 19.71
CA LEU A 18 -37.07 22.06 18.67
C LEU A 18 -35.77 21.69 17.96
N LEU A 19 -34.77 21.21 18.71
CA LEU A 19 -33.50 20.78 18.15
C LEU A 19 -33.68 19.57 17.24
N SER A 20 -34.52 18.60 17.63
CA SER A 20 -34.84 17.43 16.81
C SER A 20 -35.52 17.82 15.49
N LEU A 21 -36.38 18.84 15.50
CA LEU A 21 -37.04 19.37 14.31
C LEU A 21 -36.04 20.08 13.38
N ALA A 22 -35.12 20.87 13.96
CA ALA A 22 -34.07 21.56 13.21
C ALA A 22 -33.10 20.56 12.56
N VAL A 23 -32.64 19.55 13.32
CA VAL A 23 -31.77 18.49 12.81
C VAL A 23 -32.48 17.67 11.74
N ALA A 24 -33.75 17.31 11.94
CA ALA A 24 -34.54 16.59 10.94
C ALA A 24 -34.64 17.37 9.61
N LYS A 25 -34.80 18.71 9.70
CA LYS A 25 -34.88 19.59 8.52
C LYS A 25 -33.53 19.78 7.82
N ILE A 26 -32.44 19.90 8.56
CA ILE A 26 -31.08 20.08 8.01
C ILE A 26 -30.55 18.78 7.39
N CYS A 27 -30.78 17.65 8.07
CA CYS A 27 -30.24 16.34 7.67
C CYS A 27 -31.18 15.53 6.78
N HIS A 28 -32.37 16.06 6.43
CA HIS A 28 -33.40 15.36 5.64
C HIS A 28 -33.70 13.95 6.16
N CYS A 29 -33.87 13.82 7.49
CA CYS A 29 -34.12 12.54 8.14
C CYS A 29 -35.62 12.19 8.16
N ARG A 30 -35.95 10.89 8.07
CA ARG A 30 -37.30 10.36 8.28
C ARG A 30 -37.74 10.49 9.74
N SER A 31 -36.81 10.29 10.68
CA SER A 31 -37.06 10.53 12.10
C SER A 31 -35.75 10.85 12.82
N VAL A 32 -35.87 11.70 13.85
CA VAL A 32 -34.78 12.05 14.76
C VAL A 32 -35.28 11.83 16.18
N ARG A 33 -34.57 11.01 16.95
CA ARG A 33 -34.82 10.83 18.38
C ARG A 33 -33.61 11.35 19.13
N LEU A 34 -33.85 12.24 20.08
CA LEU A 34 -32.83 12.76 20.99
C LEU A 34 -33.21 12.30 22.40
N GLY A 35 -32.27 11.69 23.13
CA GLY A 35 -32.49 11.28 24.51
C GLY A 35 -32.42 12.48 25.45
N ARG A 36 -31.22 12.79 25.93
CA ARG A 36 -30.98 13.92 26.85
C ARG A 36 -30.28 15.06 26.12
N CYS A 37 -30.78 16.28 26.29
CA CYS A 37 -30.20 17.48 25.70
C CYS A 37 -29.81 18.46 26.81
N GLY A 38 -28.51 18.66 27.02
CA GLY A 38 -27.94 19.73 27.83
C GLY A 38 -27.61 20.97 27.00
N LEU A 39 -26.94 21.95 27.63
CA LEU A 39 -26.43 23.14 26.94
C LEU A 39 -25.19 22.84 26.07
N PHE A 40 -24.38 21.89 26.51
CA PHE A 40 -23.08 21.54 25.90
C PHE A 40 -22.95 20.06 25.56
N TYR A 41 -24.02 19.28 25.71
CA TYR A 41 -24.02 17.85 25.39
C TYR A 41 -25.38 17.39 24.90
N VAL A 42 -25.38 16.35 24.07
CA VAL A 42 -26.57 15.63 23.61
C VAL A 42 -26.26 14.14 23.66
N GLU A 43 -27.08 13.38 24.37
CA GLU A 43 -26.92 11.93 24.53
C GLU A 43 -28.03 11.17 23.80
N HIS A 44 -27.68 9.98 23.29
CA HIS A 44 -28.56 9.05 22.59
C HIS A 44 -29.27 9.70 21.40
N ILE A 45 -28.49 10.17 20.43
CA ILE A 45 -28.99 10.68 19.15
C ILE A 45 -29.22 9.47 18.24
N ARG A 46 -30.43 9.31 17.72
CA ARG A 46 -30.73 8.35 16.67
C ARG A 46 -31.36 9.06 15.48
N LEU A 47 -30.66 9.02 14.36
CA LEU A 47 -31.08 9.59 13.08
C LEU A 47 -31.43 8.45 12.13
N CYS A 48 -32.66 8.44 11.63
CA CYS A 48 -33.05 7.52 10.57
C CYS A 48 -33.16 8.32 9.26
N LEU A 49 -32.23 8.07 8.33
CA LEU A 49 -32.22 8.71 7.02
C LEU A 49 -33.25 8.05 6.09
N ILE A 50 -33.68 8.77 5.06
CA ILE A 50 -34.70 8.30 4.11
C ILE A 50 -34.20 7.07 3.32
N GLY A 51 -32.88 6.93 3.14
CA GLY A 51 -32.24 5.81 2.44
C GLY A 51 -31.96 4.56 3.27
N GLY A 52 -32.65 4.34 4.39
CA GLY A 52 -32.48 3.14 5.23
C GLY A 52 -31.21 3.11 6.09
N VAL A 53 -30.41 4.18 6.07
CA VAL A 53 -29.23 4.34 6.93
C VAL A 53 -29.65 4.89 8.30
N VAL A 54 -29.23 4.22 9.36
CA VAL A 54 -29.43 4.61 10.75
C VAL A 54 -28.09 5.06 11.32
N ILE A 55 -28.06 6.29 11.86
CA ILE A 55 -26.90 6.83 12.55
C ILE A 55 -27.27 6.99 14.03
N GLU A 56 -26.60 6.25 14.90
CA GLU A 56 -26.70 6.37 16.34
C GLU A 56 -25.42 7.02 16.89
N VAL A 57 -25.57 7.99 17.78
CA VAL A 57 -24.47 8.63 18.49
C VAL A 57 -24.81 8.62 19.97
N ASP A 58 -24.01 7.90 20.77
CA ASP A 58 -24.32 7.72 22.18
C ASP A 58 -24.09 9.01 22.98
N ASP A 59 -23.00 9.72 22.73
CA ASP A 59 -22.67 10.95 23.46
C ASP A 59 -21.95 11.96 22.55
N PHE A 60 -22.57 13.12 22.36
CA PHE A 60 -22.01 14.27 21.66
C PHE A 60 -21.80 15.41 22.65
N ARG A 61 -20.56 15.88 22.82
CA ARG A 61 -20.19 16.95 23.76
C ARG A 61 -19.41 18.04 23.07
N VAL A 62 -19.72 19.29 23.40
CA VAL A 62 -18.92 20.46 23.04
C VAL A 62 -18.37 21.04 24.32
N THR A 63 -17.08 20.82 24.56
CA THR A 63 -16.38 21.38 25.71
C THR A 63 -15.75 22.70 25.31
N VAL A 64 -15.84 23.70 26.20
CA VAL A 64 -15.30 25.04 25.95
C VAL A 64 -14.28 25.36 27.05
N SER A 65 -13.09 25.84 26.67
CA SER A 65 -11.99 26.06 27.63
C SER A 65 -12.30 27.12 28.69
N PHE A 66 -13.26 28.02 28.45
CA PHE A 66 -13.73 29.00 29.44
C PHE A 66 -14.24 28.36 30.75
N PHE A 67 -14.65 27.08 30.71
CA PHE A 67 -15.15 26.36 31.87
C PHE A 67 -14.18 25.30 32.41
N ASN A 68 -13.06 25.04 31.71
CA ASN A 68 -12.08 24.05 32.12
C ASN A 68 -10.69 24.45 31.59
N THR A 69 -9.79 24.84 32.51
CA THR A 69 -8.44 25.34 32.24
C THR A 69 -7.45 24.26 31.77
N HIS A 70 -7.83 22.99 31.79
CA HIS A 70 -6.97 21.88 31.36
C HIS A 70 -6.88 21.72 29.83
N TYR A 71 -7.66 22.47 29.05
CA TYR A 71 -7.70 22.35 27.60
C TYR A 71 -6.94 23.47 26.90
N THR A 72 -6.10 23.09 25.95
CA THR A 72 -5.26 24.00 25.15
C THR A 72 -6.04 24.74 24.05
N LYS A 73 -7.22 24.23 23.66
CA LYS A 73 -8.06 24.79 22.60
C LYS A 73 -9.42 25.28 23.12
N PRO A 74 -9.96 26.38 22.56
CA PRO A 74 -11.17 27.00 23.08
C PRO A 74 -12.43 26.18 22.82
N PHE A 75 -12.52 25.43 21.72
CA PHE A 75 -13.65 24.54 21.44
C PHE A 75 -13.15 23.12 21.19
N ILE A 76 -13.69 22.16 21.93
CA ILE A 76 -13.40 20.74 21.74
C ILE A 76 -14.72 20.00 21.51
N ILE A 77 -14.90 19.50 20.30
CA ILE A 77 -16.05 18.69 19.92
C ILE A 77 -15.65 17.23 20.15
N THR A 78 -16.28 16.57 21.12
CA THR A 78 -16.08 15.16 21.42
C THR A 78 -17.31 14.38 20.99
N ILE A 79 -17.11 13.35 20.18
CA ILE A 79 -18.15 12.41 19.78
C ILE A 79 -17.74 11.02 20.28
N SER A 80 -18.52 10.45 21.19
CA SER A 80 -18.29 9.11 21.72
C SER A 80 -19.28 8.14 21.08
N ASP A 81 -18.77 7.00 20.63
CA ASP A 81 -19.54 5.87 20.09
C ASP A 81 -20.56 6.27 19.02
N ILE A 82 -20.07 6.40 17.79
CA ILE A 82 -20.91 6.52 16.60
C ILE A 82 -21.17 5.11 16.06
N ARG A 83 -22.43 4.79 15.75
CA ARG A 83 -22.81 3.58 15.02
C ARG A 83 -23.59 3.97 13.77
N ILE A 84 -23.09 3.55 12.62
CA ILE A 84 -23.76 3.77 11.34
C ILE A 84 -24.12 2.41 10.80
N GLU A 85 -25.40 2.15 10.65
CA GLU A 85 -25.93 0.92 10.06
C GLU A 85 -26.67 1.28 8.78
N GLY A 86 -26.42 0.56 7.69
CA GLY A 86 -27.12 0.83 6.43
C GLY A 86 -27.24 -0.41 5.57
N GLU A 87 -28.33 -0.47 4.81
CA GLU A 87 -28.52 -1.46 3.75
C GLU A 87 -28.28 -0.78 2.40
N CYS A 88 -27.28 -1.23 1.66
CA CYS A 88 -26.90 -0.68 0.37
C CYS A 88 -27.77 -1.30 -0.74
N ASN A 89 -29.09 -1.21 -0.63
CA ASN A 89 -29.98 -1.57 -1.72
C ASN A 89 -30.06 -0.39 -2.68
N GLN A 90 -29.10 -0.34 -3.61
CA GLN A 90 -28.99 0.69 -4.64
C GLN A 90 -29.04 2.11 -4.07
N LEU A 91 -28.03 2.46 -3.25
CA LEU A 91 -27.64 3.86 -3.13
C LEU A 91 -27.15 4.30 -4.52
N SER A 92 -28.09 4.79 -5.33
CA SER A 92 -27.75 5.83 -6.28
C SER A 92 -27.14 6.95 -5.45
N LEU A 93 -25.80 6.93 -5.35
CA LEU A 93 -25.00 8.09 -5.03
C LEU A 93 -25.36 9.12 -6.08
N THR A 94 -26.48 9.81 -5.85
CA THR A 94 -26.78 11.05 -6.52
C THR A 94 -25.58 11.92 -6.22
N PRO A 95 -24.87 12.40 -7.25
CA PRO A 95 -23.61 13.09 -7.06
C PRO A 95 -23.88 14.22 -6.07
N THR A 96 -23.22 14.11 -4.92
CA THR A 96 -23.27 15.10 -3.86
C THR A 96 -23.06 16.45 -4.52
N TYR A 97 -24.00 17.36 -4.31
CA TYR A 97 -23.96 18.73 -4.81
C TYR A 97 -22.53 19.24 -4.68
N LYS A 98 -21.79 19.36 -5.79
CA LYS A 98 -20.45 19.96 -5.81
C LYS A 98 -20.66 21.44 -5.54
N LYS A 99 -20.87 21.80 -4.28
CA LYS A 99 -20.81 23.18 -3.84
C LYS A 99 -19.36 23.58 -4.07
N ARG A 100 -19.11 24.34 -5.15
CA ARG A 100 -17.80 24.97 -5.38
C ARG A 100 -17.51 25.77 -4.11
N CYS A 101 -16.66 25.25 -3.24
CA CYS A 101 -16.17 26.01 -2.11
C CYS A 101 -15.37 27.17 -2.70
N CYS A 102 -15.85 28.39 -2.50
CA CYS A 102 -15.10 29.58 -2.89
C CYS A 102 -13.83 29.67 -2.03
N HIS A 103 -12.72 30.11 -2.62
CA HIS A 103 -11.42 30.27 -1.95
C HIS A 103 -11.52 30.99 -0.60
N LYS A 104 -12.33 32.06 -0.54
CA LYS A 104 -12.58 32.85 0.67
C LYS A 104 -13.31 32.09 1.79
N ASP A 105 -14.17 31.14 1.43
CA ASP A 105 -14.87 30.32 2.42
C ASP A 105 -13.91 29.30 3.05
N PHE A 106 -13.00 28.73 2.24
CA PHE A 106 -12.01 27.75 2.71
C PHE A 106 -11.03 28.34 3.72
N GLU A 107 -10.47 29.53 3.45
CA GLU A 107 -9.64 30.28 4.42
C GLU A 107 -10.39 30.53 5.73
N ARG A 108 -11.67 30.91 5.64
CA ARG A 108 -12.50 31.13 6.82
C ARG A 108 -12.68 29.86 7.64
N TYR A 109 -12.89 28.70 7.01
CA TYR A 109 -12.97 27.41 7.72
C TYR A 109 -11.63 27.02 8.34
N LEU A 110 -10.50 27.25 7.65
CA LEU A 110 -9.16 27.03 8.20
C LEU A 110 -8.90 27.87 9.46
N HIS A 111 -9.34 29.14 9.47
CA HIS A 111 -9.24 29.98 10.66
C HIS A 111 -10.06 29.44 11.84
N TRP A 112 -11.25 28.89 11.60
CA TRP A 112 -12.02 28.25 12.66
C TRP A 112 -11.34 26.97 13.17
N LEU A 113 -10.67 26.23 12.29
CA LEU A 113 -9.94 25.01 12.63
C LEU A 113 -8.83 25.24 13.67
N GLN A 114 -8.25 26.45 13.71
CA GLN A 114 -7.27 26.86 14.74
C GLN A 114 -7.86 26.80 16.15
N TYR A 115 -9.15 27.08 16.28
CA TYR A 115 -9.84 27.20 17.56
C TYR A 115 -10.65 25.95 17.93
N THR A 116 -10.81 25.02 16.98
CA THR A 116 -11.59 23.80 17.17
C THR A 116 -10.72 22.56 17.15
N SER A 117 -10.88 21.68 18.14
CA SER A 117 -10.43 20.30 18.09
C SER A 117 -11.64 19.39 17.93
N THR A 118 -11.55 18.37 17.08
CA THR A 118 -12.60 17.35 16.97
C THR A 118 -12.03 15.99 17.29
N VAL A 119 -12.63 15.31 18.26
CA VAL A 119 -12.22 13.98 18.72
C VAL A 119 -13.41 13.03 18.62
N ILE A 120 -13.29 12.01 17.79
CA ILE A 120 -14.23 10.89 17.70
C ILE A 120 -13.57 9.70 18.38
N ARG A 121 -14.09 9.27 19.54
CA ARG A 121 -13.47 8.20 20.32
C ARG A 121 -13.59 6.84 19.65
N THR A 122 -14.74 6.56 19.09
CA THR A 122 -15.09 5.26 18.53
C THR A 122 -16.17 5.47 17.49
N ALA A 123 -15.99 4.89 16.30
CA ALA A 123 -17.03 4.81 15.30
C ALA A 123 -17.09 3.40 14.73
N ARG A 124 -18.29 2.86 14.59
CA ARG A 124 -18.56 1.57 13.96
C ARG A 124 -19.51 1.78 12.81
N VAL A 125 -19.16 1.26 11.66
CA VAL A 125 -19.90 1.41 10.42
C VAL A 125 -20.14 0.03 9.88
N VAL A 126 -21.41 -0.36 9.78
CA VAL A 126 -21.84 -1.66 9.29
C VAL A 126 -22.73 -1.44 8.07
N PHE A 127 -22.25 -1.85 6.91
CA PHE A 127 -23.03 -1.82 5.69
C PHE A 127 -23.34 -3.23 5.22
N LEU A 128 -24.62 -3.48 5.00
CA LEU A 128 -25.13 -4.71 4.41
C LEU A 128 -25.27 -4.50 2.91
N GLY A 129 -24.74 -5.43 2.11
CA GLY A 129 -24.95 -5.43 0.66
C GLY A 129 -24.14 -4.39 -0.11
N VAL A 130 -22.96 -3.94 0.40
CA VAL A 130 -22.04 -3.07 -0.35
C VAL A 130 -21.73 -3.68 -1.73
N ALA A 131 -21.47 -4.98 -1.72
CA ALA A 131 -21.54 -5.87 -2.87
C ALA A 131 -22.59 -6.99 -2.58
N PRO A 132 -23.16 -7.65 -3.60
CA PRO A 132 -24.27 -8.59 -3.39
C PRO A 132 -23.89 -9.71 -2.43
N GLY A 133 -24.68 -9.94 -1.38
CA GLY A 133 -24.35 -10.96 -0.38
C GLY A 133 -23.08 -10.67 0.45
N SER A 134 -22.64 -9.41 0.60
CA SER A 134 -21.50 -9.07 1.47
C SER A 134 -21.90 -8.24 2.71
N LEU A 135 -21.07 -8.27 3.74
CA LEU A 135 -21.15 -7.41 4.92
C LEU A 135 -19.80 -6.70 5.10
N LEU A 136 -19.82 -5.37 5.10
CA LEU A 136 -18.67 -4.54 5.41
C LEU A 136 -18.79 -4.01 6.84
N HIS A 137 -17.79 -4.32 7.66
CA HIS A 137 -17.69 -3.85 9.04
C HIS A 137 -16.42 -3.01 9.21
N SER A 138 -16.58 -1.71 9.37
CA SER A 138 -15.49 -0.77 9.59
C SER A 138 -15.55 -0.20 11.00
N THR A 139 -14.41 -0.12 11.68
CA THR A 139 -14.25 0.43 13.02
C THR A 139 -13.12 1.44 13.04
N PHE A 140 -13.38 2.57 13.68
CA PHE A 140 -12.43 3.63 13.92
C PHE A 140 -12.27 3.79 15.42
N GLN A 141 -11.04 3.91 15.88
CA GLN A 141 -10.70 4.21 17.26
C GLN A 141 -9.88 5.49 17.30
N GLN A 142 -10.35 6.43 18.13
CA GLN A 142 -9.70 7.68 18.47
C GLN A 142 -9.22 8.43 17.22
N LEU A 143 -10.17 8.95 16.44
CA LEU A 143 -9.91 9.89 15.35
C LEU A 143 -9.89 11.30 15.93
N GLN A 144 -8.79 12.01 15.77
CA GLN A 144 -8.60 13.36 16.27
C GLN A 144 -8.12 14.26 15.14
N LEU A 145 -8.78 15.40 14.98
CA LEU A 145 -8.45 16.43 14.01
C LEU A 145 -8.14 17.73 14.76
N ASP A 146 -6.95 18.26 14.50
CA ASP A 146 -6.43 19.44 15.14
C ASP A 146 -5.83 20.41 14.12
N GLY A 147 -6.20 21.69 14.21
CA GLY A 147 -5.49 22.79 13.55
C GLY A 147 -4.59 23.57 14.51
N TYR A 148 -3.40 23.94 14.05
CA TYR A 148 -2.48 24.85 14.71
C TYR A 148 -2.06 25.94 13.74
N ARG A 149 -1.84 27.15 14.27
CA ARG A 149 -1.27 28.24 13.49
C ARG A 149 0.22 28.33 13.79
N ASP A 150 1.02 28.18 12.76
CA ASP A 150 2.47 28.39 12.80
C ASP A 150 2.81 29.78 12.23
N ARG A 151 4.05 30.24 12.41
CA ARG A 151 4.55 31.51 11.87
C ARG A 151 4.48 31.57 10.35
N GLU A 152 4.60 30.42 9.69
CA GLU A 152 4.64 30.30 8.22
C GLU A 152 3.29 29.89 7.59
N GLY A 153 2.28 29.53 8.39
CA GLY A 153 1.01 29.03 7.87
C GLY A 153 0.14 28.29 8.87
N MET A 154 -0.75 27.43 8.36
CA MET A 154 -1.63 26.56 9.13
C MET A 154 -1.12 25.12 9.08
N GLN A 155 -0.92 24.49 10.24
CA GLN A 155 -0.61 23.07 10.37
C GLN A 155 -1.90 22.33 10.76
N ILE A 156 -2.26 21.29 10.01
CA ILE A 156 -3.42 20.46 10.29
C ILE A 156 -2.93 19.05 10.55
N GLU A 157 -3.30 18.53 11.71
CA GLU A 157 -2.97 17.20 12.18
C GLU A 157 -4.24 16.35 12.26
N LEU A 158 -4.24 15.23 11.55
CA LEU A 158 -5.24 14.18 11.62
C LEU A 158 -4.56 12.95 12.20
N SER A 159 -5.02 12.46 13.35
CA SER A 159 -4.54 11.19 13.93
C SER A 159 -5.69 10.22 14.11
N CYS A 160 -5.44 8.95 13.85
CA CYS A 160 -6.36 7.84 14.02
C CYS A 160 -5.56 6.69 14.62
N LYS A 161 -5.92 6.27 15.83
CA LYS A 161 -5.21 5.19 16.52
C LYS A 161 -5.41 3.84 15.83
N LEU A 162 -6.62 3.57 15.36
CA LEU A 162 -6.94 2.34 14.64
C LEU A 162 -8.08 2.58 13.65
N LEU A 163 -7.82 2.29 12.39
CA LEU A 163 -8.79 2.13 11.33
C LEU A 163 -8.78 0.66 10.94
N GLN A 164 -9.89 -0.04 11.12
CA GLN A 164 -10.03 -1.43 10.72
C GLN A 164 -11.28 -1.62 9.86
N ALA A 165 -11.18 -2.33 8.75
CA ALA A 165 -12.28 -2.71 7.88
C ALA A 165 -12.22 -4.22 7.62
N LYS A 166 -13.37 -4.89 7.72
CA LYS A 166 -13.53 -6.33 7.48
C LYS A 166 -14.67 -6.56 6.51
N LEU A 167 -14.42 -7.36 5.48
CA LEU A 167 -15.42 -7.80 4.51
C LEU A 167 -15.75 -9.27 4.75
N PHE A 168 -17.05 -9.58 4.82
CA PHE A 168 -17.55 -10.94 5.00
C PHE A 168 -18.51 -11.31 3.86
N SER A 169 -18.50 -12.59 3.45
CA SER A 169 -19.53 -13.16 2.58
C SER A 169 -20.75 -13.61 3.40
N ARG A 170 -21.94 -13.44 2.85
CA ARG A 170 -23.24 -13.89 3.37
C ARG A 170 -23.80 -14.89 2.34
N GLY A 171 -23.64 -16.20 2.53
CA GLY A 171 -24.30 -17.11 1.58
C GLY A 171 -23.96 -18.60 1.53
N THR A 172 -22.91 -19.11 2.16
CA THR A 172 -22.59 -20.56 2.06
C THR A 172 -22.13 -21.13 3.41
N ALA A 173 -22.43 -22.41 3.64
CA ALA A 173 -22.38 -23.12 4.93
C ALA A 173 -20.97 -23.37 5.51
N GLN A 174 -19.95 -22.65 5.04
CA GLN A 174 -18.61 -22.61 5.60
C GLN A 174 -18.08 -21.19 5.36
N ASN A 175 -17.76 -20.42 6.41
CA ASN A 175 -16.77 -19.31 6.40
C ASN A 175 -16.93 -18.40 7.64
N THR A 176 -16.23 -18.75 8.72
CA THR A 176 -15.92 -17.80 9.81
C THR A 176 -14.75 -16.87 9.46
N ALA A 177 -14.07 -17.11 8.33
CA ALA A 177 -12.95 -16.31 7.87
C ALA A 177 -13.42 -15.06 7.09
N PRO A 178 -12.88 -13.87 7.39
CA PRO A 178 -13.14 -12.66 6.60
C PRO A 178 -12.50 -12.78 5.21
N LEU A 179 -13.20 -12.29 4.17
CA LEU A 179 -12.69 -12.26 2.79
C LEU A 179 -11.49 -11.31 2.66
N LEU A 180 -11.61 -10.15 3.32
CA LEU A 180 -10.65 -9.06 3.33
C LEU A 180 -10.62 -8.46 4.75
N VAL A 181 -9.41 -8.24 5.28
CA VAL A 181 -9.20 -7.45 6.49
C VAL A 181 -8.16 -6.38 6.18
N LEU A 182 -8.50 -5.13 6.44
CA LEU A 182 -7.59 -3.99 6.46
C LEU A 182 -7.55 -3.45 7.88
N SER A 183 -6.37 -3.19 8.42
CA SER A 183 -6.17 -2.55 9.73
C SER A 183 -4.98 -1.62 9.65
N LEU A 184 -5.04 -0.40 10.16
CA LEU A 184 -3.91 0.53 10.20
C LEU A 184 -4.12 1.64 11.23
N GLY A 185 -3.04 2.14 11.82
CA GLY A 185 -3.01 3.46 12.45
C GLY A 185 -2.58 4.52 11.43
N LEU A 186 -3.13 5.73 11.52
CA LEU A 186 -2.85 6.81 10.58
C LEU A 186 -2.57 8.11 11.33
N SER A 187 -1.50 8.80 10.97
CA SER A 187 -1.23 10.17 11.39
C SER A 187 -0.83 10.97 10.16
N VAL A 188 -1.54 12.05 9.85
CA VAL A 188 -1.27 12.94 8.73
C VAL A 188 -1.10 14.34 9.27
N CYS A 189 0.01 14.98 8.92
CA CYS A 189 0.31 16.36 9.22
C CYS A 189 0.50 17.11 7.90
N CYS A 190 -0.26 18.17 7.67
CA CYS A 190 -0.11 19.00 6.48
C CYS A 190 0.08 20.47 6.83
N ASN A 191 1.03 21.12 6.16
CA ASN A 191 1.34 22.53 6.34
C ASN A 191 0.88 23.30 5.09
N VAL A 192 -0.06 24.22 5.30
CA VAL A 192 -0.66 25.05 4.27
C VAL A 192 -0.29 26.52 4.55
N PRO A 193 0.55 27.16 3.72
CA PRO A 193 0.80 28.59 3.82
C PRO A 193 -0.48 29.37 3.50
N LEU A 194 -0.69 30.49 4.18
CA LEU A 194 -1.93 31.27 4.08
C LEU A 194 -1.99 32.15 2.82
N ASP A 195 -0.84 32.54 2.26
CA ASP A 195 -0.75 33.48 1.13
C ASP A 195 -0.92 32.80 -0.23
N ILE A 196 -0.65 31.49 -0.31
CA ILE A 196 -0.76 30.66 -1.51
C ILE A 196 -1.29 29.32 -1.01
N LEU A 197 -2.49 28.89 -1.41
CA LEU A 197 -3.05 27.57 -1.09
C LEU A 197 -2.30 26.41 -1.79
N LYS A 198 -0.97 26.40 -1.71
CA LYS A 198 -0.09 25.36 -2.21
C LYS A 198 0.49 24.62 -1.01
N LEU A 199 0.20 23.33 -0.92
CA LEU A 199 0.70 22.45 0.14
C LEU A 199 2.24 22.52 0.18
N LYS A 200 2.80 23.02 1.29
CA LYS A 200 4.25 23.16 1.45
C LYS A 200 4.87 21.84 1.88
N ARG A 201 4.24 21.20 2.88
CA ARG A 201 4.69 19.94 3.47
C ARG A 201 3.52 19.01 3.75
N LEU A 202 3.70 17.74 3.39
CA LEU A 202 2.80 16.64 3.72
C LEU A 202 3.62 15.55 4.40
N ALA A 203 3.39 15.34 5.68
CA ALA A 203 3.92 14.20 6.40
C ALA A 203 2.77 13.23 6.70
N ALA A 204 2.88 11.99 6.28
CA ALA A 204 1.94 10.92 6.62
C ALA A 204 2.72 9.78 7.27
N ARG A 205 2.21 9.27 8.39
CA ARG A 205 2.74 8.11 9.09
C ARG A 205 1.64 7.07 9.21
N ILE A 206 1.90 5.86 8.73
CA ILE A 206 0.99 4.72 8.82
C ILE A 206 1.65 3.69 9.73
N THR A 207 1.00 3.33 10.84
CA THR A 207 1.57 2.42 11.84
C THR A 207 0.80 1.11 11.87
N ASP A 208 1.53 -0.01 11.92
CA ASP A 208 1.01 -1.38 11.96
C ASP A 208 -0.07 -1.67 10.88
N PRO A 209 0.14 -1.30 9.59
CA PRO A 209 -0.82 -1.64 8.56
C PRO A 209 -0.81 -3.15 8.30
N GLN A 210 -1.99 -3.76 8.40
CA GLN A 210 -2.24 -5.16 8.14
C GLN A 210 -3.29 -5.31 7.05
N LEU A 211 -2.93 -6.02 5.99
CA LEU A 211 -3.85 -6.44 4.93
C LEU A 211 -3.90 -7.97 4.90
N MET A 212 -5.09 -8.55 5.04
CA MET A 212 -5.30 -9.99 4.87
C MET A 212 -6.29 -10.24 3.73
N LEU A 213 -5.87 -11.07 2.80
CA LEU A 213 -6.62 -11.49 1.62
C LEU A 213 -6.74 -13.02 1.65
N SER A 214 -7.83 -13.54 1.09
CA SER A 214 -8.09 -14.98 1.00
C SER A 214 -8.64 -15.35 -0.38
N ASP A 215 -8.48 -16.61 -0.78
CA ASP A 215 -9.08 -17.15 -2.00
C ASP A 215 -10.60 -16.98 -2.06
N GLY A 216 -11.26 -16.95 -0.90
CA GLY A 216 -12.69 -16.66 -0.82
C GLY A 216 -13.07 -15.32 -1.44
N LEU A 217 -12.16 -14.33 -1.46
CA LEU A 217 -12.39 -13.05 -2.15
C LEU A 217 -12.39 -13.22 -3.68
N LEU A 218 -11.51 -14.07 -4.22
CA LEU A 218 -11.47 -14.38 -5.65
C LEU A 218 -12.72 -15.16 -6.06
N GLU A 219 -13.11 -16.17 -5.27
CA GLU A 219 -14.37 -16.91 -5.47
C GLU A 219 -15.59 -15.99 -5.40
N TYR A 220 -15.59 -15.03 -4.47
CA TYR A 220 -16.66 -14.04 -4.37
C TYR A 220 -16.78 -13.18 -5.64
N PHE A 221 -15.65 -12.72 -6.20
CA PHE A 221 -15.65 -11.96 -7.45
C PHE A 221 -16.02 -12.81 -8.67
N HIS A 222 -15.73 -14.11 -8.64
CA HIS A 222 -16.20 -15.05 -9.65
C HIS A 222 -17.72 -15.17 -9.65
N ASP A 223 -18.34 -15.36 -8.48
CA ASP A 223 -19.81 -15.50 -8.37
C ASP A 223 -20.56 -14.17 -8.57
N HIS A 224 -19.88 -13.05 -8.31
CA HIS A 224 -20.41 -11.71 -8.41
C HIS A 224 -19.50 -10.82 -9.27
N PRO A 225 -19.45 -11.05 -10.60
CA PRO A 225 -18.60 -10.25 -11.47
C PRO A 225 -18.96 -8.78 -11.32
N ILE A 226 -17.96 -7.95 -11.05
CA ILE A 226 -18.12 -6.51 -10.99
C ILE A 226 -18.56 -6.08 -12.39
N ARG A 227 -19.87 -5.86 -12.60
CA ARG A 227 -20.36 -5.25 -13.82
C ARG A 227 -19.65 -3.91 -13.95
N GLN A 228 -18.65 -3.84 -14.83
CA GLN A 228 -18.13 -2.58 -15.31
C GLN A 228 -19.30 -1.87 -15.98
N LYS A 229 -19.99 -0.99 -15.23
CA LYS A 229 -20.75 0.08 -15.87
C LYS A 229 -19.70 0.97 -16.50
N THR A 230 -19.31 0.64 -17.73
CA THR A 230 -18.70 1.58 -18.67
C THR A 230 -19.74 2.66 -18.97
N LYS A 231 -19.97 3.54 -17.99
CA LYS A 231 -20.38 4.89 -18.33
C LYS A 231 -19.16 5.50 -18.99
N THR A 232 -19.23 5.59 -20.30
CA THR A 232 -18.50 6.57 -21.12
C THR A 232 -18.84 7.98 -20.65
N THR A 233 -18.34 8.34 -19.47
CA THR A 233 -18.08 9.71 -19.07
C THR A 233 -16.58 9.83 -19.08
N SER A 234 -16.07 10.56 -20.07
CA SER A 234 -14.67 10.87 -20.36
C SER A 234 -13.97 11.69 -19.28
N ASP A 235 -14.28 11.47 -18.01
CA ASP A 235 -13.44 11.86 -16.89
C ASP A 235 -12.77 10.57 -16.40
N GLN A 236 -11.89 10.02 -17.24
CA GLN A 236 -10.85 9.14 -16.74
C GLN A 236 -10.14 9.93 -15.65
N PHE A 237 -10.32 9.52 -14.38
CA PHE A 237 -9.34 9.82 -13.34
C PHE A 237 -8.07 9.04 -13.69
N SER A 238 -7.42 9.41 -14.79
CA SER A 238 -6.02 9.14 -15.03
C SER A 238 -5.28 10.05 -14.06
N THR A 239 -5.07 9.57 -12.84
CA THR A 239 -4.03 10.12 -11.98
C THR A 239 -2.70 9.72 -12.62
N SER A 240 -2.31 10.42 -13.68
CA SER A 240 -0.92 10.41 -14.11
C SER A 240 -0.13 10.99 -12.94
N PHE A 241 0.61 10.11 -12.27
CA PHE A 241 1.54 10.50 -11.22
C PHE A 241 2.63 11.37 -11.88
N ASN A 242 2.44 12.68 -11.85
CA ASN A 242 3.47 13.58 -12.33
C ASN A 242 4.58 13.65 -11.28
N ILE A 243 5.67 12.93 -11.51
CA ILE A 243 6.86 12.94 -10.64
C ILE A 243 7.35 14.37 -10.42
N GLU A 244 7.22 15.28 -11.40
CA GLU A 244 7.57 16.69 -11.26
C GLU A 244 6.69 17.41 -10.20
N SER A 245 5.41 17.05 -10.06
CA SER A 245 4.53 17.66 -9.06
C SER A 245 4.78 17.13 -7.65
N LEU A 246 5.12 15.83 -7.52
CA LEU A 246 5.55 15.21 -6.27
C LEU A 246 6.89 15.79 -5.78
N LEU A 247 7.86 15.94 -6.70
CA LEU A 247 9.15 16.55 -6.38
C LEU A 247 8.98 17.99 -5.91
N ASN A 248 7.99 18.73 -6.42
CA ASN A 248 7.72 20.12 -6.05
C ASN A 248 7.02 20.30 -4.67
N THR A 249 6.75 19.21 -3.96
CA THR A 249 6.14 19.20 -2.63
C THR A 249 7.03 18.42 -1.67
N SER A 250 7.31 18.96 -0.48
CA SER A 250 8.01 18.19 0.55
C SER A 250 7.07 17.13 1.14
N LEU A 251 7.22 15.90 0.68
CA LEU A 251 6.41 14.74 1.04
C LEU A 251 7.27 13.81 1.88
N ARG A 252 6.72 13.38 3.01
CA ARG A 252 7.31 12.34 3.85
C ARG A 252 6.22 11.34 4.19
N LEU A 253 6.35 10.12 3.70
CA LEU A 253 5.46 9.01 4.01
C LEU A 253 6.27 7.93 4.71
N ASP A 254 5.97 7.70 5.98
CA ASP A 254 6.60 6.67 6.80
C ASP A 254 5.57 5.57 7.12
N ILE A 255 5.86 4.33 6.74
CA ILE A 255 5.04 3.15 7.00
C ILE A 255 5.81 2.24 7.93
N GLU A 256 5.26 1.91 9.09
CA GLU A 256 5.92 1.10 10.11
C GLU A 256 5.17 -0.23 10.31
N ASN A 257 5.91 -1.34 10.36
CA ASN A 257 5.41 -2.70 10.61
C ASN A 257 4.29 -3.13 9.66
N LEU A 258 4.49 -2.97 8.35
CA LEU A 258 3.56 -3.45 7.34
C LEU A 258 3.52 -4.98 7.31
N VAL A 259 2.30 -5.54 7.31
CA VAL A 259 2.06 -6.98 7.22
C VAL A 259 0.99 -7.25 6.16
N LEU A 260 1.38 -7.84 5.05
CA LEU A 260 0.48 -8.36 4.02
C LEU A 260 0.38 -9.86 4.18
N ARG A 261 -0.84 -10.41 4.20
CA ARG A 261 -1.07 -11.86 4.27
C ARG A 261 -2.04 -12.29 3.18
N TYR A 262 -1.72 -13.41 2.56
CA TYR A 262 -2.57 -14.05 1.58
C TYR A 262 -2.76 -15.51 1.96
N THR A 263 -4.01 -15.94 2.10
CA THR A 263 -4.36 -17.34 2.42
C THR A 263 -4.89 -18.03 1.16
N ALA A 264 -4.06 -18.92 0.62
CA ALA A 264 -4.33 -19.75 -0.54
C ALA A 264 -4.99 -21.07 -0.13
N ASN A 265 -5.99 -21.51 -0.90
CA ASN A 265 -6.63 -22.81 -0.78
C ASN A 265 -6.02 -23.78 -1.81
N MET A 266 -5.08 -24.63 -1.36
CA MET A 266 -4.39 -25.56 -2.23
C MET A 266 -5.26 -26.80 -2.54
N VAL A 267 -5.04 -27.41 -3.71
CA VAL A 267 -5.84 -28.50 -4.31
C VAL A 267 -6.04 -29.72 -3.38
N TYR A 268 -5.15 -29.94 -2.41
CA TYR A 268 -5.16 -31.06 -1.47
C TYR A 268 -5.64 -30.71 -0.04
N SER A 269 -6.53 -29.72 0.10
CA SER A 269 -7.17 -29.28 1.37
C SER A 269 -6.27 -28.60 2.41
N GLU A 270 -5.01 -28.35 2.10
CA GLU A 270 -4.12 -27.55 2.95
C GLU A 270 -4.26 -26.06 2.63
N MET A 271 -4.73 -25.27 3.60
CA MET A 271 -4.64 -23.81 3.53
C MET A 271 -3.19 -23.39 3.77
N ARG A 272 -2.58 -22.69 2.81
CA ARG A 272 -1.23 -22.14 2.93
C ARG A 272 -1.31 -20.63 3.01
N THR A 273 -0.69 -20.05 4.04
CA THR A 273 -0.62 -18.59 4.18
C THR A 273 0.77 -18.09 3.81
N VAL A 274 0.85 -17.10 2.93
CA VAL A 274 2.07 -16.33 2.64
C VAL A 274 1.96 -15.00 3.35
N ALA A 275 3.03 -14.59 4.03
CA ALA A 275 3.13 -13.31 4.68
C ALA A 275 4.30 -12.52 4.10
N ALA A 276 4.05 -11.27 3.69
CA ALA A 276 5.09 -10.29 3.45
C ALA A 276 5.08 -9.28 4.59
N ARG A 277 6.23 -9.06 5.21
CA ARG A 277 6.45 -8.15 6.33
C ARG A 277 7.51 -7.14 5.94
N LEU A 278 7.32 -5.90 6.37
CA LEU A 278 8.25 -4.80 6.17
C LEU A 278 8.28 -3.95 7.43
N ASN A 279 9.45 -3.78 8.04
CA ASN A 279 9.58 -3.06 9.31
C ASN A 279 9.41 -1.55 9.12
N VAL A 280 10.09 -0.97 8.13
CA VAL A 280 9.94 0.45 7.80
C VAL A 280 9.96 0.63 6.28
N ALA A 281 9.00 1.40 5.77
CA ALA A 281 9.01 1.97 4.43
C ALA A 281 8.97 3.49 4.57
N SER A 282 10.05 4.18 4.23
CA SER A 282 10.07 5.65 4.20
C SER A 282 10.23 6.15 2.77
N LEU A 283 9.34 7.05 2.40
CA LEU A 283 9.33 7.76 1.13
C LEU A 283 9.48 9.24 1.44
N SER A 284 10.56 9.87 0.99
CA SER A 284 10.83 11.27 1.27
C SER A 284 11.23 12.04 0.01
N THR A 285 10.73 13.27 -0.11
CA THR A 285 11.25 14.27 -1.03
C THR A 285 11.88 15.42 -0.26
N GLU A 286 13.16 15.68 -0.52
CA GLU A 286 13.89 16.83 0.03
C GLU A 286 13.94 17.94 -1.02
N ASP A 287 13.25 19.05 -0.72
CA ASP A 287 13.34 20.37 -1.36
C ASP A 287 13.55 20.37 -2.89
N ASN A 288 12.76 19.56 -3.61
CA ASN A 288 12.76 19.44 -5.07
C ASN A 288 14.06 18.90 -5.70
N GLN A 289 14.97 18.33 -4.90
CA GLN A 289 16.28 17.85 -5.36
C GLN A 289 16.41 16.33 -5.27
N GLN A 290 15.92 15.73 -4.19
CA GLN A 290 16.11 14.31 -3.93
C GLN A 290 14.79 13.64 -3.61
N PHE A 291 14.57 12.48 -4.21
CA PHE A 291 13.53 11.54 -3.83
C PHE A 291 14.21 10.27 -3.32
N ALA A 292 13.87 9.85 -2.12
CA ALA A 292 14.45 8.66 -1.50
C ALA A 292 13.35 7.68 -1.09
N VAL A 293 13.62 6.40 -1.33
CA VAL A 293 12.82 5.26 -0.90
C VAL A 293 13.73 4.36 -0.08
N ILE A 294 13.43 4.20 1.21
CA ILE A 294 14.18 3.30 2.09
C ILE A 294 13.21 2.27 2.63
N LEU A 295 13.51 1.00 2.39
CA LEU A 295 12.76 -0.14 2.88
C LEU A 295 13.69 -0.94 3.79
N THR A 296 13.28 -1.23 5.03
CA THR A 296 14.09 -2.00 5.98
C THR A 296 13.34 -3.20 6.51
N GLY A 297 14.08 -4.29 6.76
CA GLY A 297 13.54 -5.54 7.29
C GLY A 297 12.44 -6.13 6.40
N ILE A 298 12.72 -6.26 5.11
CA ILE A 298 11.82 -6.94 4.17
C ILE A 298 11.90 -8.44 4.45
N ASN A 299 10.76 -9.08 4.65
CA ASN A 299 10.68 -10.52 4.84
C ASN A 299 9.42 -11.07 4.16
N VAL A 300 9.56 -12.09 3.32
CA VAL A 300 8.46 -12.81 2.71
C VAL A 300 8.64 -14.27 3.05
N ASP A 301 7.72 -14.84 3.82
CA ASP A 301 7.74 -16.24 4.22
C ASP A 301 6.40 -16.90 3.96
N ASP A 302 6.45 -18.15 3.54
CA ASP A 302 5.31 -19.04 3.65
C ASP A 302 5.22 -19.63 5.06
N GLN A 303 4.02 -20.04 5.46
CA GLN A 303 3.77 -20.61 6.78
C GLN A 303 4.64 -21.83 7.10
N THR A 304 5.04 -22.60 6.09
CA THR A 304 5.90 -23.78 6.21
C THR A 304 7.39 -23.42 6.28
N ARG A 305 7.76 -22.16 5.99
CA ARG A 305 9.14 -21.66 5.84
C ARG A 305 9.97 -22.44 4.82
N GLU A 306 9.32 -23.05 3.85
CA GLU A 306 9.99 -23.69 2.71
C GLU A 306 10.44 -22.66 1.68
N THR A 307 9.76 -21.51 1.64
CA THR A 307 10.16 -20.35 0.83
C THR A 307 10.28 -19.12 1.74
N LEU A 308 11.48 -18.57 1.78
CA LEU A 308 11.85 -17.40 2.56
C LEU A 308 12.64 -16.44 1.69
N PHE A 309 12.21 -15.18 1.65
CA PHE A 309 13.01 -14.07 1.16
C PHE A 309 13.19 -13.07 2.29
N SER A 310 14.42 -12.66 2.58
CA SER A 310 14.71 -11.60 3.53
C SER A 310 15.71 -10.62 2.96
N CYS A 311 15.52 -9.33 3.20
CA CYS A 311 16.48 -8.28 2.83
C CYS A 311 16.53 -7.25 3.97
N ASN A 312 17.75 -6.92 4.41
CA ASN A 312 17.93 -6.04 5.57
C ASN A 312 17.52 -4.61 5.25
N GLU A 313 17.98 -4.11 4.11
CA GLU A 313 17.74 -2.74 3.68
C GLU A 313 17.79 -2.63 2.16
N PHE A 314 16.87 -1.85 1.60
CA PHE A 314 16.83 -1.43 0.22
C PHE A 314 16.69 0.09 0.21
N ASP A 315 17.73 0.80 -0.23
CA ASP A 315 17.79 2.25 -0.32
C ASP A 315 17.87 2.63 -1.79
N ALA A 316 16.89 3.38 -2.28
CA ALA A 316 16.86 3.90 -3.64
C ALA A 316 16.69 5.42 -3.60
N LYS A 317 17.68 6.13 -4.15
CA LYS A 317 17.73 7.59 -4.24
C LYS A 317 17.70 8.02 -5.69
N LEU A 318 16.78 8.92 -6.00
CA LEU A 318 16.69 9.61 -7.26
C LEU A 318 17.06 11.08 -7.02
N ASN A 319 18.24 11.46 -7.49
CA ASN A 319 18.77 12.81 -7.37
C ASN A 319 18.58 13.55 -8.69
N ARG A 320 18.11 14.80 -8.63
CA ARG A 320 18.12 15.71 -9.77
C ARG A 320 19.53 16.26 -9.97
N ALA A 321 20.04 16.23 -11.20
CA ALA A 321 21.35 16.81 -11.51
C ALA A 321 21.34 18.33 -11.25
N SER A 322 22.42 18.87 -10.67
CA SER A 322 22.54 20.29 -10.32
C SER A 322 22.41 21.22 -11.54
N ASP A 323 22.85 20.73 -12.70
CA ASP A 323 23.08 21.57 -13.88
C ASP A 323 21.89 21.56 -14.85
N ASN A 324 20.98 20.58 -14.74
CA ASN A 324 19.81 20.49 -15.60
C ASN A 324 18.62 19.79 -14.90
N PRO A 325 17.51 20.49 -14.61
CA PRO A 325 16.41 19.95 -13.79
C PRO A 325 15.59 18.83 -14.46
N GLY A 326 15.86 18.54 -15.74
CA GLY A 326 15.26 17.43 -16.49
C GLY A 326 16.04 16.11 -16.42
N ILE A 327 17.20 16.10 -15.77
CA ILE A 327 18.09 14.93 -15.69
C ILE A 327 18.07 14.33 -14.28
N PHE A 328 18.00 13.00 -14.21
CA PHE A 328 17.95 12.26 -12.96
C PHE A 328 19.07 11.21 -12.87
N LEU A 329 19.62 11.09 -11.67
CA LEU A 329 20.63 10.11 -11.28
C LEU A 329 19.99 9.14 -10.28
N ALA A 330 19.96 7.85 -10.60
CA ALA A 330 19.45 6.81 -9.71
C ALA A 330 20.59 6.07 -9.01
N ASP A 331 20.56 6.03 -7.69
CA ASP A 331 21.45 5.27 -6.83
C ASP A 331 20.61 4.27 -6.04
N MET A 332 20.95 2.98 -6.12
CA MET A 332 20.26 1.90 -5.44
C MET A 332 21.27 1.06 -4.66
N LYS A 333 21.01 0.82 -3.38
CA LYS A 333 21.81 -0.05 -2.51
C LYS A 333 20.92 -1.12 -1.90
N ILE A 334 21.35 -2.37 -2.02
CA ILE A 334 20.63 -3.54 -1.55
C ILE A 334 21.52 -4.29 -0.56
N PHE A 335 21.05 -4.45 0.67
CA PHE A 335 21.83 -5.03 1.76
C PHE A 335 21.33 -6.42 2.15
N ASN A 336 22.21 -7.40 1.99
CA ASN A 336 22.03 -8.79 2.40
C ASN A 336 20.71 -9.45 1.95
N PRO A 337 20.30 -9.36 0.67
CA PRO A 337 19.25 -10.22 0.14
C PRO A 337 19.59 -11.70 0.34
N HIS A 338 18.68 -12.41 0.99
CA HIS A 338 18.78 -13.81 1.32
C HIS A 338 17.51 -14.52 0.87
N PHE A 339 17.66 -15.53 0.02
CA PHE A 339 16.57 -16.28 -0.57
C PHE A 339 16.75 -17.78 -0.31
N VAL A 340 15.73 -18.42 0.25
CA VAL A 340 15.68 -19.87 0.44
C VAL A 340 14.41 -20.37 -0.19
N THR A 341 14.49 -21.40 -1.01
CA THR A 341 13.30 -22.02 -1.58
C THR A 341 13.49 -23.52 -1.79
N ASN A 342 12.38 -24.23 -1.93
CA ASN A 342 12.33 -25.64 -2.23
C ASN A 342 11.70 -25.86 -3.61
N GLN A 343 12.29 -26.72 -4.43
CA GLN A 343 11.73 -27.13 -5.72
C GLN A 343 10.28 -27.61 -5.60
N LYS A 344 9.93 -28.36 -4.54
CA LYS A 344 8.54 -28.80 -4.27
C LYS A 344 7.60 -27.59 -4.13
N ALA A 345 7.98 -26.61 -3.32
CA ALA A 345 7.21 -25.40 -3.11
C ALA A 345 7.04 -24.58 -4.40
N ILE A 346 8.08 -24.48 -5.23
CA ILE A 346 8.01 -23.80 -6.54
C ILE A 346 6.95 -24.48 -7.43
N VAL A 347 6.96 -25.81 -7.52
CA VAL A 347 6.00 -26.56 -8.34
C VAL A 347 4.57 -26.34 -7.83
N GLU A 348 4.34 -26.45 -6.52
CA GLU A 348 3.03 -26.26 -5.90
C GLU A 348 2.48 -24.84 -6.14
N TRP A 349 3.29 -23.79 -5.93
CA TRP A 349 2.90 -22.40 -6.18
C TRP A 349 2.64 -22.13 -7.66
N THR A 350 3.41 -22.75 -8.55
CA THR A 350 3.22 -22.64 -10.01
C THR A 350 1.93 -23.32 -10.46
N GLU A 351 1.64 -24.52 -9.94
CA GLU A 351 0.39 -25.23 -10.21
C GLU A 351 -0.82 -24.46 -9.68
N TYR A 352 -0.72 -23.93 -8.46
CA TYR A 352 -1.73 -23.06 -7.88
C TYR A 352 -2.00 -21.81 -8.73
N TYR A 353 -0.93 -21.11 -9.16
CA TYR A 353 -1.05 -19.96 -10.05
C TYR A 353 -1.75 -20.32 -11.36
N ARG A 354 -1.40 -21.46 -11.97
CA ARG A 354 -2.04 -21.94 -13.19
C ARG A 354 -3.53 -22.27 -12.95
N ASN A 355 -3.87 -22.89 -11.82
CA ASN A 355 -5.26 -23.20 -11.46
C ASN A 355 -6.09 -21.94 -11.24
N ILE A 356 -5.55 -20.92 -10.57
CA ILE A 356 -6.19 -19.60 -10.46
C ILE A 356 -6.33 -18.95 -11.83
N GLY A 357 -5.27 -18.96 -12.64
CA GLY A 357 -5.29 -18.43 -13.99
C GLY A 357 -6.41 -19.05 -14.82
N GLN A 358 -6.56 -20.38 -14.78
CA GLN A 358 -7.67 -21.07 -15.46
C GLN A 358 -9.05 -20.67 -14.90
N ARG A 359 -9.22 -20.61 -13.57
CA ARG A 359 -10.49 -20.18 -12.94
C ARG A 359 -10.89 -18.75 -13.34
N ILE A 360 -9.91 -17.86 -13.49
CA ILE A 360 -10.13 -16.48 -13.94
C ILE A 360 -10.37 -16.43 -15.45
N SER A 361 -9.57 -17.12 -16.26
CA SER A 361 -9.63 -17.09 -17.73
C SER A 361 -10.88 -17.77 -18.30
N ILE A 362 -11.42 -18.81 -17.67
CA ILE A 362 -12.70 -19.43 -18.10
C ILE A 362 -13.87 -18.42 -18.01
N SER A 363 -13.72 -17.33 -17.25
CA SER A 363 -14.75 -16.28 -17.11
C SER A 363 -14.70 -15.17 -18.17
N ILE A 364 -13.63 -15.10 -18.98
CA ILE A 364 -13.53 -14.21 -20.12
C ILE A 364 -13.61 -15.09 -21.37
N GLU A 365 -14.73 -15.08 -22.10
CA GLU A 365 -14.79 -15.69 -23.43
C GLU A 365 -13.68 -15.09 -24.31
N GLY A 366 -12.56 -15.80 -24.38
CA GLY A 366 -11.33 -15.36 -25.01
C GLY A 366 -10.23 -16.34 -24.67
N HIS A 367 -10.11 -17.39 -25.49
CA HIS A 367 -9.03 -18.38 -25.49
C HIS A 367 -7.67 -17.66 -25.32
N PHE A 368 -7.01 -17.86 -24.18
CA PHE A 368 -5.58 -17.60 -24.04
C PHE A 368 -4.89 -18.94 -24.31
N ASP A 369 -4.61 -19.22 -25.58
CA ASP A 369 -3.72 -20.31 -25.96
C ASP A 369 -2.29 -19.87 -25.64
N ASP A 370 -1.75 -20.39 -24.54
CA ASP A 370 -0.31 -20.39 -24.27
C ASP A 370 0.37 -21.40 -25.20
N ASP A 371 0.50 -21.04 -26.47
CA ASP A 371 1.39 -21.73 -27.41
C ASP A 371 2.59 -20.82 -27.72
N PHE A 372 3.69 -21.05 -26.98
CA PHE A 372 5.00 -20.42 -27.19
C PHE A 372 5.68 -20.84 -28.53
N SER A 373 4.93 -21.37 -29.49
CA SER A 373 5.41 -21.80 -30.82
C SER A 373 4.95 -20.89 -31.97
N ALA A 374 4.02 -19.95 -31.74
CA ALA A 374 3.52 -19.03 -32.77
C ALA A 374 4.26 -17.69 -32.87
N ALA A 375 5.46 -17.58 -32.29
CA ALA A 375 6.36 -16.42 -32.47
C ALA A 375 7.10 -16.49 -33.82
N SER A 376 6.39 -16.70 -34.92
CA SER A 376 6.92 -16.56 -36.26
C SER A 376 5.77 -16.63 -37.27
N MET A 377 5.49 -15.48 -37.91
CA MET A 377 4.63 -15.30 -39.08
C MET A 377 3.11 -15.40 -38.85
N GLY A 378 2.47 -14.24 -38.69
CA GLY A 378 1.01 -14.15 -38.78
C GLY A 378 0.47 -12.77 -38.42
N LYS A 379 0.54 -11.84 -39.37
CA LYS A 379 0.03 -10.47 -39.26
C LYS A 379 -1.51 -10.49 -39.12
N LEU A 380 -2.01 -10.46 -37.88
CA LEU A 380 -3.39 -10.10 -37.57
C LEU A 380 -3.39 -8.85 -36.69
N THR A 381 -3.52 -7.70 -37.34
CA THR A 381 -3.74 -6.38 -36.74
C THR A 381 -5.07 -6.39 -36.00
N ILE A 382 -5.05 -6.76 -34.72
CA ILE A 382 -6.03 -6.27 -33.75
C ILE A 382 -5.61 -4.83 -33.47
N THR A 383 -6.38 -3.88 -34.00
CA THR A 383 -6.21 -2.47 -33.69
C THR A 383 -6.45 -2.28 -32.19
N VAL A 384 -5.35 -2.12 -31.45
CA VAL A 384 -5.23 -1.67 -30.06
C VAL A 384 -5.68 -0.21 -29.95
N ALA A 385 -6.91 0.09 -30.37
CA ALA A 385 -7.44 1.46 -30.44
C ALA A 385 -8.09 1.91 -29.13
N ASP A 386 -8.41 1.01 -28.19
CA ASP A 386 -9.17 1.37 -26.97
C ASP A 386 -8.45 1.08 -25.64
N LEU A 387 -7.13 0.79 -25.67
CA LEU A 387 -6.31 0.62 -24.45
C LEU A 387 -5.05 1.51 -24.41
N HIS A 388 -4.90 2.43 -25.36
CA HIS A 388 -3.83 3.43 -25.35
C HIS A 388 -4.35 4.82 -25.72
N ALA A 389 -4.83 5.54 -24.70
CA ALA A 389 -4.46 6.94 -24.57
C ALA A 389 -3.35 7.03 -23.51
N VAL A 390 -2.22 6.35 -23.78
CA VAL A 390 -0.95 6.80 -23.21
C VAL A 390 -0.76 8.20 -23.77
N PRO A 391 -0.60 9.25 -22.94
CA PRO A 391 -0.30 10.57 -23.48
C PRO A 391 0.90 10.42 -24.40
N THR A 392 0.70 10.67 -25.69
CA THR A 392 1.69 10.50 -26.77
C THR A 392 2.83 11.53 -26.71
N GLU A 393 2.95 12.21 -25.58
CA GLU A 393 4.15 12.92 -25.13
C GLU A 393 4.50 12.40 -23.73
N MET A 394 4.87 11.12 -23.61
CA MET A 394 5.77 10.74 -22.53
C MET A 394 7.05 11.53 -22.78
N LYS A 395 7.24 12.65 -22.07
CA LYS A 395 8.57 13.26 -21.90
C LYS A 395 9.50 12.09 -21.61
N ARG A 396 10.40 11.77 -22.54
CA ARG A 396 11.46 10.79 -22.28
C ARG A 396 12.23 11.34 -21.09
N PHE A 397 12.05 10.74 -19.92
CA PHE A 397 12.95 10.97 -18.81
C PHE A 397 14.33 10.52 -19.29
N CYS A 398 15.25 11.47 -19.47
CA CYS A 398 16.64 11.16 -19.78
C CYS A 398 17.30 10.71 -18.47
N TRP A 399 17.54 9.42 -18.34
CA TRP A 399 18.33 8.85 -17.26
C TRP A 399 19.80 9.03 -17.61
N GLU A 400 20.50 9.91 -16.90
CA GLU A 400 21.92 10.14 -17.19
C GLU A 400 22.80 9.05 -16.57
N SER A 401 22.45 8.57 -15.37
CA SER A 401 23.16 7.43 -14.77
C SER A 401 22.30 6.59 -13.84
N LEU A 402 22.63 5.30 -13.80
CA LEU A 402 22.12 4.34 -12.83
C LEU A 402 23.31 3.71 -12.10
N TYR A 403 23.23 3.66 -10.78
CA TYR A 403 24.16 2.93 -9.93
C TYR A 403 23.37 1.96 -9.06
N VAL A 404 23.79 0.70 -9.04
CA VAL A 404 23.21 -0.36 -8.22
C VAL A 404 24.36 -1.07 -7.49
N GLU A 405 24.25 -1.19 -6.18
CA GLU A 405 25.19 -1.88 -5.31
C GLU A 405 24.45 -2.95 -4.50
N VAL A 406 25.01 -4.16 -4.45
CA VAL A 406 24.51 -5.29 -3.68
C VAL A 406 25.62 -5.73 -2.74
N ASN A 407 25.50 -5.43 -1.45
CA ASN A 407 26.55 -5.65 -0.44
C ASN A 407 26.74 -7.14 -0.04
N SER A 408 25.78 -7.99 -0.34
CA SER A 408 25.95 -9.44 -0.35
C SER A 408 24.66 -10.04 -0.88
N PHE A 409 24.72 -11.24 -1.45
CA PHE A 409 23.55 -12.00 -1.80
C PHE A 409 23.77 -13.45 -1.44
N HIS A 410 22.74 -14.09 -0.91
CA HIS A 410 22.75 -15.52 -0.63
C HIS A 410 21.46 -16.16 -1.13
N CYS A 411 21.59 -17.28 -1.83
CA CYS A 411 20.48 -18.04 -2.37
C CYS A 411 20.70 -19.53 -2.11
N ARG A 412 19.68 -20.19 -1.60
CA ARG A 412 19.66 -21.64 -1.38
C ARG A 412 18.42 -22.25 -2.00
N LEU A 413 18.61 -23.21 -2.89
CA LEU A 413 17.57 -24.00 -3.52
C LEU A 413 17.70 -25.46 -3.09
N MET A 414 16.68 -25.97 -2.40
CA MET A 414 16.55 -27.41 -2.09
C MET A 414 15.92 -28.14 -3.27
N LEU A 415 16.59 -29.15 -3.79
CA LEU A 415 16.11 -30.01 -4.87
C LEU A 415 15.33 -31.20 -4.33
N SER A 416 14.48 -31.78 -5.18
CA SER A 416 13.65 -32.95 -4.82
C SER A 416 14.45 -34.22 -4.51
N ASN A 417 15.67 -34.32 -5.04
CA ASN A 417 16.62 -35.41 -4.77
C ASN A 417 17.40 -35.22 -3.43
N GLY A 418 17.11 -34.17 -2.66
CA GLY A 418 17.80 -33.85 -1.40
C GLY A 418 19.11 -33.09 -1.55
N GLN A 419 19.55 -32.80 -2.78
CA GLN A 419 20.69 -31.92 -3.03
C GLN A 419 20.31 -30.46 -2.85
N GLU A 420 21.31 -29.63 -2.64
CA GLU A 420 21.15 -28.18 -2.47
C GLU A 420 22.03 -27.43 -3.45
N ILE A 421 21.47 -26.38 -4.06
CA ILE A 421 22.22 -25.40 -4.84
C ILE A 421 22.33 -24.14 -3.99
N ASN A 422 23.55 -23.78 -3.63
CA ASN A 422 23.87 -22.56 -2.89
C ASN A 422 24.60 -21.60 -3.83
N ALA A 423 24.10 -20.38 -3.95
CA ALA A 423 24.75 -19.30 -4.68
C ALA A 423 24.98 -18.13 -3.74
N SER A 424 26.17 -17.53 -3.78
CA SER A 424 26.51 -16.37 -2.98
C SER A 424 27.34 -15.36 -3.77
N LEU A 425 27.17 -14.10 -3.40
CA LEU A 425 27.93 -12.96 -3.90
C LEU A 425 28.33 -12.11 -2.69
N GLU A 426 29.59 -11.70 -2.60
CA GLU A 426 30.03 -10.79 -1.54
C GLU A 426 29.79 -9.33 -1.91
N LEU A 427 30.18 -8.84 -3.09
CA LEU A 427 29.83 -7.49 -3.53
C LEU A 427 29.51 -7.46 -5.02
N GLY A 428 28.33 -6.95 -5.37
CA GLY A 428 27.94 -6.68 -6.75
C GLY A 428 27.78 -5.20 -7.00
N THR A 429 28.32 -4.69 -8.10
CA THR A 429 28.15 -3.31 -8.54
C THR A 429 27.75 -3.29 -10.00
N PHE A 430 26.81 -2.43 -10.33
CA PHE A 430 26.40 -2.14 -11.69
C PHE A 430 26.26 -0.64 -11.85
N ARG A 431 27.01 -0.07 -12.79
CA ARG A 431 27.00 1.36 -13.08
C ARG A 431 26.77 1.57 -14.56
N VAL A 432 25.89 2.50 -14.89
CA VAL A 432 25.63 2.95 -16.26
C VAL A 432 25.70 4.47 -16.27
N SER A 433 26.37 5.05 -17.27
CA SER A 433 26.38 6.49 -17.52
C SER A 433 26.01 6.81 -18.96
N ASP A 434 25.60 8.05 -19.19
CA ASP A 434 25.39 8.67 -20.50
C ASP A 434 24.40 7.88 -21.39
N ASN A 435 23.26 7.44 -20.83
CA ASN A 435 22.29 6.58 -21.52
C ASN A 435 22.93 5.31 -22.12
N PHE A 436 23.73 4.57 -21.35
CA PHE A 436 24.50 3.40 -21.79
C PHE A 436 25.67 3.74 -22.75
N GLY A 437 26.12 5.00 -22.78
CA GLY A 437 27.40 5.37 -23.37
C GLY A 437 28.57 4.68 -22.65
N SER A 438 28.46 4.44 -21.35
CA SER A 438 29.32 3.52 -20.62
C SER A 438 28.55 2.65 -19.63
N ALA A 439 29.03 1.43 -19.41
CA ALA A 439 28.49 0.50 -18.42
C ALA A 439 29.62 -0.27 -17.74
N GLU A 440 29.50 -0.50 -16.44
CA GLU A 440 30.46 -1.23 -15.63
C GLU A 440 29.71 -2.23 -14.74
N VAL A 441 30.19 -3.46 -14.71
CA VAL A 441 29.77 -4.51 -13.77
C VAL A 441 31.00 -4.94 -13.00
N GLY A 442 30.98 -4.80 -11.68
CA GLY A 442 32.02 -5.29 -10.78
C GLY A 442 31.46 -6.31 -9.82
N LEU A 443 32.10 -7.48 -9.70
CA LEU A 443 31.73 -8.54 -8.77
C LEU A 443 32.96 -8.89 -7.91
N GLU A 444 32.77 -8.92 -6.60
CA GLU A 444 33.70 -9.45 -5.61
C GLU A 444 33.13 -10.77 -5.10
N SER A 445 33.86 -11.85 -5.33
CA SER A 445 33.57 -13.23 -4.93
C SER A 445 32.15 -13.69 -5.25
N VAL A 446 31.99 -14.37 -6.39
CA VAL A 446 30.78 -15.12 -6.74
C VAL A 446 31.08 -16.58 -6.62
N TRP A 447 30.24 -17.32 -5.93
CA TRP A 447 30.31 -18.77 -5.98
C TRP A 447 28.94 -19.42 -6.06
N VAL A 448 28.89 -20.51 -6.81
CA VAL A 448 27.73 -21.40 -6.92
C VAL A 448 28.21 -22.80 -6.63
N ARG A 449 27.55 -23.48 -5.71
CA ARG A 449 27.86 -24.85 -5.30
C ARG A 449 26.61 -25.70 -5.32
N GLN A 450 26.72 -26.91 -5.87
CA GLN A 450 25.71 -27.97 -5.73
C GLN A 450 26.23 -29.06 -4.79
N GLY A 451 25.40 -29.60 -3.89
CA GLY A 451 25.86 -30.72 -3.05
C GLY A 451 24.85 -31.22 -2.01
N ASN A 452 25.14 -32.39 -1.43
CA ASN A 452 24.34 -33.00 -0.36
C ASN A 452 24.90 -32.59 1.02
N LEU A 453 24.09 -31.94 1.84
CA LEU A 453 24.44 -31.51 3.22
C LEU A 453 24.32 -32.62 4.27
N PHE A 454 24.08 -33.88 3.87
CA PHE A 454 23.97 -35.03 4.79
C PHE A 454 25.31 -35.52 5.37
N VAL A 455 26.44 -34.86 5.08
CA VAL A 455 27.70 -35.11 5.78
C VAL A 455 27.87 -34.00 6.82
N GLY A 456 27.64 -34.35 8.09
CA GLY A 456 27.58 -33.44 9.25
C GLY A 456 28.88 -32.76 9.65
N HIS A 457 29.60 -32.18 8.70
CA HIS A 457 30.77 -31.35 8.96
C HIS A 457 30.80 -30.12 8.07
N LEU A 458 30.65 -28.99 8.76
CA LEU A 458 31.41 -27.75 8.64
C LEU A 458 30.72 -26.57 7.94
N ASP A 459 30.46 -25.56 8.78
CA ASP A 459 30.56 -24.12 8.52
C ASP A 459 31.94 -23.69 7.96
N SER A 460 32.60 -24.51 7.13
CA SER A 460 33.87 -24.14 6.49
C SER A 460 33.70 -24.03 4.99
N PRO A 461 34.10 -22.90 4.37
CA PRO A 461 34.14 -22.74 2.93
C PRO A 461 35.15 -23.67 2.22
N PHE A 462 35.81 -24.59 2.94
CA PHE A 462 36.92 -25.42 2.45
C PHE A 462 36.61 -26.93 2.29
N CYS A 463 35.36 -27.37 2.51
CA CYS A 463 34.99 -28.76 2.22
C CYS A 463 34.63 -28.91 0.74
N HIS A 464 35.63 -29.25 -0.08
CA HIS A 464 35.54 -29.44 -1.53
C HIS A 464 34.96 -30.81 -1.91
N ALA A 465 33.93 -30.82 -2.77
CA ALA A 465 33.45 -31.99 -3.48
C ALA A 465 33.60 -31.71 -4.98
N TRP A 466 34.45 -32.49 -5.66
CA TRP A 466 34.83 -32.27 -7.05
C TRP A 466 33.61 -32.24 -7.98
N GLY A 467 33.59 -31.28 -8.92
CA GLY A 467 32.64 -31.25 -10.03
C GLY A 467 31.34 -30.47 -9.76
N THR A 468 31.24 -29.66 -8.71
CA THR A 468 29.96 -29.01 -8.38
C THR A 468 30.07 -27.52 -8.03
N THR A 469 31.21 -26.89 -8.36
CA THR A 469 31.54 -25.54 -7.88
C THR A 469 31.98 -24.61 -9.01
N LEU A 470 31.33 -23.47 -9.11
CA LEU A 470 31.79 -22.29 -9.84
C LEU A 470 32.23 -21.24 -8.82
N ILE A 471 33.47 -20.76 -8.90
CA ILE A 471 34.00 -19.69 -8.04
C ILE A 471 34.71 -18.66 -8.91
N VAL A 472 34.34 -17.39 -8.75
CA VAL A 472 34.96 -16.23 -9.39
C VAL A 472 35.34 -15.25 -8.29
N GLY A 473 36.64 -15.10 -8.02
CA GLY A 473 37.16 -14.24 -6.94
C GLY A 473 36.93 -12.76 -7.21
N ALA A 474 37.24 -12.27 -8.42
CA ALA A 474 36.84 -10.94 -8.85
C ALA A 474 36.62 -10.85 -10.37
N LEU A 475 35.56 -10.14 -10.77
CA LEU A 475 35.23 -9.88 -12.17
C LEU A 475 34.90 -8.40 -12.37
N LEU A 476 35.53 -7.77 -13.36
CA LEU A 476 35.21 -6.43 -13.81
C LEU A 476 34.96 -6.44 -15.32
N ILE A 477 33.75 -6.06 -15.72
CA ILE A 477 33.36 -5.86 -17.11
C ILE A 477 33.08 -4.38 -17.32
N GLN A 478 33.81 -3.75 -18.22
CA GLN A 478 33.62 -2.35 -18.61
C GLN A 478 33.30 -2.26 -20.09
N TYR A 479 32.19 -1.63 -20.41
CA TYR A 479 31.78 -1.24 -21.75
C TYR A 479 31.85 0.27 -21.88
N SER A 480 32.43 0.76 -22.96
CA SER A 480 32.42 2.18 -23.31
C SER A 480 32.23 2.37 -24.81
N GLN A 481 31.35 3.28 -25.19
CA GLN A 481 31.11 3.67 -26.57
C GLN A 481 31.46 5.14 -26.73
N ASN A 482 32.56 5.40 -27.45
CA ASN A 482 32.84 6.74 -27.98
C ASN A 482 32.41 6.79 -29.45
N ASN A 483 32.24 8.00 -29.99
CA ASN A 483 31.79 8.26 -31.37
C ASN A 483 32.57 7.51 -32.46
N GLU A 484 33.78 7.02 -32.17
CA GLU A 484 34.66 6.34 -33.12
C GLU A 484 34.94 4.86 -32.77
N MET A 485 34.72 4.40 -31.53
CA MET A 485 35.01 3.01 -31.12
C MET A 485 34.11 2.52 -29.98
N ARG A 486 33.75 1.23 -30.06
CA ARG A 486 33.18 0.46 -28.95
C ARG A 486 34.28 -0.38 -28.32
N ARG A 487 34.45 -0.26 -27.01
CA ARG A 487 35.43 -1.02 -26.24
C ARG A 487 34.71 -1.83 -25.18
N LEU A 488 35.00 -3.13 -25.15
CA LEU A 488 34.62 -4.03 -24.07
C LEU A 488 35.92 -4.51 -23.41
N LEU A 489 36.07 -4.27 -22.12
CA LEU A 489 37.16 -4.74 -21.28
C LEU A 489 36.59 -5.74 -20.27
N VAL A 490 37.17 -6.92 -20.23
CA VAL A 490 36.85 -7.94 -19.23
C VAL A 490 38.14 -8.25 -18.47
N LYS A 491 38.13 -8.06 -17.16
CA LYS A 491 39.20 -8.45 -16.24
C LYS A 491 38.64 -9.46 -15.26
N LEU A 492 39.31 -10.60 -15.17
CA LEU A 492 38.96 -11.71 -14.30
C LEU A 492 40.19 -12.03 -13.46
N VAL A 493 40.01 -12.11 -12.15
CA VAL A 493 41.05 -12.51 -11.19
C VAL A 493 40.50 -13.69 -10.40
N GLU A 494 41.25 -14.80 -10.40
CA GLU A 494 40.91 -16.06 -9.73
C GLU A 494 39.56 -16.64 -10.18
N CYS A 495 39.61 -17.63 -11.06
CA CYS A 495 38.43 -18.33 -11.54
C CYS A 495 38.66 -19.83 -11.45
N GLN A 496 37.76 -20.51 -10.75
CA GLN A 496 37.73 -21.95 -10.61
C GLN A 496 36.36 -22.44 -11.08
N ILE A 497 36.38 -23.30 -12.09
CA ILE A 497 35.18 -23.85 -12.70
C ILE A 497 35.31 -25.37 -12.61
N GLU A 498 34.41 -25.99 -11.86
CA GLU A 498 34.29 -27.44 -11.75
C GLU A 498 32.84 -27.85 -11.96
N TYR A 499 32.59 -28.63 -13.01
CA TYR A 499 31.27 -29.12 -13.34
C TYR A 499 31.30 -30.65 -13.54
N GLU A 500 30.23 -31.31 -13.10
CA GLU A 500 29.91 -32.68 -13.45
C GLU A 500 29.52 -32.73 -14.93
N GLU A 501 29.91 -33.80 -15.62
CA GLU A 501 29.60 -33.98 -17.05
C GLU A 501 28.10 -33.89 -17.36
N GLU A 502 27.23 -34.25 -16.42
CA GLU A 502 25.77 -34.15 -16.57
C GLU A 502 25.28 -32.69 -16.66
N LEU A 503 25.91 -31.76 -15.93
CA LEU A 503 25.53 -30.34 -15.96
C LEU A 503 26.00 -29.66 -17.25
N ILE A 504 27.20 -30.03 -17.74
CA ILE A 504 27.74 -29.55 -19.02
C ILE A 504 26.78 -29.95 -20.17
N ARG A 505 26.23 -31.17 -20.14
CA ARG A 505 25.25 -31.65 -21.14
C ARG A 505 23.87 -30.97 -21.07
N GLN A 506 23.55 -30.27 -19.99
CA GLN A 506 22.29 -29.54 -19.85
C GLN A 506 22.42 -28.06 -20.23
N VAL A 507 23.63 -27.49 -20.16
CA VAL A 507 23.92 -26.08 -20.44
C VAL A 507 24.41 -25.85 -21.88
N PHE A 508 25.08 -26.85 -22.48
CA PHE A 508 25.56 -26.85 -23.87
C PHE A 508 24.91 -28.00 -24.64
#